data_AF-A0A3F2ZWX9-F1
#
_entry.id   AF-A0A3F2ZWX9-F1
#
_cell.length_a   1.000
_cell.length_b   1.000
_cell.length_c   1.000
_cell.angle_alpha   90.00
_cell.angle_beta   90.00
_cell.angle_gamma   90.00
#
_symmetry.space_group_name_H-M   'P 1'
#
loop_
_entity.id
_entity.type
_entity.pdbx_description
1 polymer ?
#
loop_
_entity_poly.entity_id
_entity_poly.type
_entity_poly.pdbx_seq_one_letter_code
_entity_poly.pdbx_strand_id
1 'polypeptide(L)'
;MKICVIYSNTKVEDFKKKQRVKYNSNMELIAKHINTDNRLKKQAVFILGSLFYVQDIVSAAGDLGKIDKAGNTILGIVRKIGYWICIVGCIIDIIKSLMQGDTKSIAKIMMKYALAFAALYIFPWMLDLIKGIF
;
A
#
# COMPACT_ATOMS: atom_id res chain seq x y z
N MET A 1 -25.72 53.75 5.33
CA MET A 1 -25.23 53.79 3.94
C MET A 1 -24.69 52.40 3.58
N LYS A 2 -25.44 51.61 2.80
CA LYS A 2 -25.01 50.26 2.38
C LYS A 2 -24.30 50.39 1.03
N ILE A 3 -22.98 50.28 1.04
CA ILE A 3 -22.17 50.25 -0.20
C ILE A 3 -22.33 48.85 -0.78
N CYS A 4 -23.16 48.72 -1.83
CA CYS A 4 -23.31 47.48 -2.57
C CYS A 4 -22.24 47.48 -3.68
N VAL A 5 -21.14 46.76 -3.47
CA VAL A 5 -20.09 46.58 -4.49
C VAL A 5 -20.58 45.53 -5.49
N ILE A 6 -21.14 45.97 -6.62
CA ILE A 6 -21.42 45.09 -7.75
C ILE A 6 -20.08 44.76 -8.41
N TYR A 7 -19.50 43.61 -8.05
CA TYR A 7 -18.30 43.12 -8.70
C TYR A 7 -18.68 42.66 -10.12
N SER A 8 -18.03 43.19 -11.16
CA SER A 8 -18.35 42.78 -12.53
C SER A 8 -17.99 41.29 -12.71
N ASN A 9 -18.93 40.53 -13.28
CA ASN A 9 -18.81 39.10 -13.51
C ASN A 9 -17.48 38.74 -14.23
N THR A 10 -17.08 39.58 -15.19
CA THR A 10 -15.83 39.48 -15.94
C THR A 10 -14.56 39.51 -15.07
N LYS A 11 -14.46 40.39 -14.05
CA LYS A 11 -13.29 40.38 -13.17
C LYS A 11 -13.22 39.09 -12.35
N VAL A 12 -14.35 38.58 -11.88
CA VAL A 12 -14.39 37.31 -11.13
C VAL A 12 -13.95 36.14 -12.01
N GLU A 13 -14.38 36.11 -13.27
CA GLU A 13 -13.96 35.08 -14.24
C GLU A 13 -12.47 35.14 -14.56
N ASP A 14 -11.90 36.33 -14.73
CA ASP A 14 -10.47 36.52 -14.96
C ASP A 14 -9.62 36.07 -13.76
N PHE A 15 -10.07 36.37 -12.54
CA PHE A 15 -9.44 35.88 -11.32
C PHE A 15 -9.49 34.35 -11.22
N LYS A 16 -10.65 33.73 -11.52
CA LYS A 16 -10.79 32.26 -11.57
C LYS A 16 -9.88 31.64 -12.63
N LYS A 17 -9.78 32.25 -13.82
CA LYS A 17 -8.91 31.78 -14.91
C LYS A 17 -7.44 31.85 -14.51
N LYS A 18 -7.01 32.95 -13.88
CA LYS A 18 -5.63 33.13 -13.41
C LYS A 18 -5.27 32.13 -12.30
N GLN A 19 -6.20 31.85 -11.37
CA GLN A 19 -6.00 30.82 -10.35
C GLN A 19 -5.92 29.42 -10.98
N ARG A 20 -6.78 29.10 -11.95
CA ARG A 20 -6.77 27.80 -12.65
C ARG A 20 -5.46 27.56 -13.40
N VAL A 21 -4.95 28.57 -14.10
CA VAL A 21 -3.65 28.49 -14.80
C VAL A 21 -2.51 28.28 -13.81
N LYS A 22 -2.49 29.04 -12.70
CA LYS A 22 -1.48 28.88 -11.65
C LYS A 22 -1.53 27.48 -11.02
N TYR A 23 -2.74 26.98 -10.74
CA TYR A 23 -2.95 25.64 -10.20
C TYR A 23 -2.46 24.54 -11.16
N ASN A 24 -2.86 24.60 -12.43
CA ASN A 24 -2.43 23.63 -13.45
C ASN A 24 -0.91 23.62 -13.65
N SER A 25 -0.29 24.81 -13.70
CA SER A 25 1.16 24.92 -13.83
C SER A 25 1.90 24.31 -12.63
N ASN A 26 1.42 24.55 -11.40
CA ASN A 26 1.99 23.92 -10.21
C ASN A 26 1.83 22.39 -10.23
N MET A 27 0.70 21.88 -10.72
CA MET A 27 0.47 20.43 -10.86
C MET A 27 1.41 19.79 -11.88
N GLU A 28 1.63 20.45 -13.02
CA GLU A 28 2.60 19.99 -14.04
C GLU A 28 4.03 19.95 -13.49
N LEU A 29 4.43 20.94 -12.69
CA LEU A 29 5.74 20.97 -12.05
C LEU A 29 5.92 19.79 -11.08
N ILE A 30 4.90 19.50 -10.27
CA ILE A 30 4.91 18.34 -9.35
C ILE A 30 4.98 17.04 -10.14
N ALA A 31 4.17 16.88 -11.19
CA ALA A 31 4.17 15.67 -12.02
C ALA A 31 5.53 15.47 -12.72
N LYS A 32 6.14 16.55 -13.22
CA LYS A 32 7.47 16.52 -13.83
C LYS A 32 8.54 16.12 -12.81
N HIS A 33 8.47 16.66 -11.59
CA HIS A 33 9.38 16.30 -10.51
C HIS A 33 9.25 14.81 -10.14
N ILE A 34 8.03 14.31 -9.99
CA ILE A 34 7.75 12.88 -9.68
C ILE A 34 8.26 11.96 -10.81
N ASN A 35 8.08 12.34 -12.08
CA ASN A 35 8.51 11.51 -13.21
C ASN A 35 10.03 11.54 -13.45
N THR A 36 10.70 12.62 -13.05
CA THR A 36 12.15 12.77 -13.19
C THR A 36 12.90 11.92 -12.16
N ASP A 37 12.38 11.83 -10.94
CA ASP A 37 12.96 11.00 -9.89
C ASP A 37 12.52 9.53 -10.00
N ASN A 38 13.48 8.62 -10.21
CA ASN A 38 13.20 7.21 -10.46
C ASN A 38 12.60 6.46 -9.23
N ARG A 39 12.89 6.93 -8.01
CA ARG A 39 12.32 6.37 -6.77
C ARG A 39 10.89 6.85 -6.58
N LEU A 40 10.65 8.15 -6.70
CA LEU A 40 9.30 8.73 -6.60
C LEU A 40 8.39 8.20 -7.71
N LYS A 41 8.90 8.05 -8.93
CA LYS A 41 8.19 7.42 -10.05
C LYS A 41 7.72 6.01 -9.71
N LYS A 42 8.60 5.16 -9.19
CA LYS A 42 8.23 3.78 -8.79
C LYS A 42 7.18 3.76 -7.69
N GLN A 43 7.32 4.63 -6.68
CA GLN A 43 6.32 4.76 -5.61
C GLN A 43 4.97 5.25 -6.13
N ALA A 44 4.96 6.27 -7.00
CA ALA A 44 3.76 6.79 -7.62
C ALA A 44 3.06 5.75 -8.50
N VAL A 45 3.81 5.00 -9.32
CA VAL A 45 3.27 3.90 -10.13
C VAL A 45 2.69 2.80 -9.25
N PHE A 46 3.34 2.46 -8.13
CA PHE A 46 2.82 1.48 -7.18
C PHE A 46 1.51 1.94 -6.52
N ILE A 47 1.45 3.18 -6.05
CA ILE A 47 0.24 3.75 -5.42
C ILE A 47 -0.89 3.90 -6.43
N LEU A 48 -0.62 4.41 -7.63
CA LEU A 48 -1.62 4.55 -8.67
C LEU A 48 -2.11 3.18 -9.16
N GLY A 49 -1.20 2.23 -9.35
CA GLY A 49 -1.54 0.86 -9.71
C GLY A 49 -2.41 0.18 -8.65
N SER A 50 -2.09 0.36 -7.36
CA SER A 50 -2.90 -0.20 -6.27
C SER A 50 -4.26 0.47 -6.16
N LEU A 51 -4.34 1.80 -6.33
CA LEU A 51 -5.62 2.52 -6.34
C LEU A 51 -6.51 2.11 -7.51
N PHE A 52 -5.97 2.05 -8.73
CA PHE A 52 -6.75 1.66 -9.90
C PHE A 52 -7.21 0.21 -9.81
N TYR A 53 -6.37 -0.67 -9.26
CA TYR A 53 -6.77 -2.05 -9.01
C TYR A 53 -7.96 -2.12 -8.04
N VAL A 54 -7.86 -1.44 -6.89
CA VAL A 54 -8.95 -1.38 -5.91
C VAL A 54 -10.21 -0.76 -6.50
N GLN A 55 -10.08 0.30 -7.30
CA GLN A 55 -11.22 0.95 -7.95
C GLN A 55 -11.92 0.04 -8.96
N ASP A 56 -11.17 -0.72 -9.78
CA ASP A 56 -11.74 -1.68 -10.72
C ASP A 56 -12.51 -2.79 -9.98
N ILE A 57 -11.94 -3.29 -8.88
CA ILE A 57 -12.57 -4.31 -8.04
C ILE A 57 -13.85 -3.79 -7.37
N VAL A 58 -13.80 -2.59 -6.78
CA VAL A 58 -14.94 -1.98 -6.08
C VAL A 58 -16.04 -1.59 -7.07
N SER A 59 -15.68 -1.13 -8.27
CA SER A 59 -16.65 -0.82 -9.33
C SER A 59 -17.28 -2.09 -9.92
N ALA A 60 -16.58 -3.23 -9.82
CA ALA A 60 -17.06 -4.53 -10.24
C ALA A 60 -17.79 -5.33 -9.13
N ALA A 61 -18.25 -4.67 -8.05
CA ALA A 61 -18.91 -5.29 -6.89
C ALA A 61 -20.16 -6.18 -7.19
N GLY A 62 -20.60 -6.29 -8.44
CA GLY A 62 -21.55 -7.33 -8.87
C GLY A 62 -20.92 -8.71 -9.10
N ASP A 63 -19.59 -8.81 -9.15
CA ASP A 63 -18.83 -10.03 -9.48
C ASP A 63 -17.83 -10.35 -8.36
N LEU A 64 -18.32 -11.05 -7.33
CA LEU A 64 -17.56 -11.51 -6.16
C LEU A 64 -16.26 -12.25 -6.55
N GLY A 65 -16.21 -12.89 -7.71
CA GLY A 65 -15.02 -13.61 -8.20
C GLY A 65 -13.81 -12.70 -8.45
N LYS A 66 -14.02 -11.43 -8.81
CA LYS A 66 -12.92 -10.46 -8.99
C LYS A 66 -12.34 -10.00 -7.65
N ILE A 67 -13.20 -9.86 -6.63
CA ILE A 67 -12.78 -9.53 -5.27
C ILE A 67 -11.92 -10.67 -4.69
N ASP A 68 -12.34 -11.93 -4.84
CA ASP A 68 -11.57 -13.08 -4.37
C ASP A 68 -10.22 -13.23 -5.11
N LYS A 69 -10.19 -12.99 -6.43
CA LYS A 69 -8.95 -12.99 -7.21
C LYS A 69 -7.97 -11.90 -6.74
N ALA A 70 -8.49 -10.76 -6.33
CA ALA A 70 -7.70 -9.67 -5.80
C ALA A 70 -7.17 -9.91 -4.40
N GLY A 71 -8.02 -10.43 -3.51
CA GLY A 71 -7.59 -10.88 -2.19
C GLY A 71 -6.43 -11.88 -2.29
N ASN A 72 -6.56 -12.87 -3.17
CA ASN A 72 -5.52 -13.88 -3.40
C ASN A 72 -4.20 -13.30 -3.94
N THR A 73 -4.28 -12.31 -4.83
CA THR A 73 -3.09 -11.64 -5.37
C THR A 73 -2.34 -10.86 -4.28
N ILE A 74 -3.08 -10.07 -3.49
CA ILE A 74 -2.51 -9.29 -2.37
C ILE A 74 -1.93 -10.25 -1.32
N LEU A 75 -2.66 -11.31 -0.97
CA LEU A 75 -2.20 -12.33 -0.03
C LEU A 75 -0.89 -12.99 -0.51
N GLY A 76 -0.77 -13.28 -1.81
CA GLY A 76 0.46 -13.80 -2.40
C GLY A 76 1.65 -12.85 -2.25
N ILE A 77 1.43 -11.54 -2.43
CA ILE A 77 2.47 -10.51 -2.23
C ILE A 77 2.88 -10.46 -0.75
N VAL A 78 1.91 -10.40 0.17
CA VAL A 78 2.18 -10.35 1.62
C VAL A 78 2.93 -11.60 2.09
N ARG A 79 2.55 -12.79 1.62
CA ARG A 79 3.24 -14.06 1.92
C ARG A 79 4.71 -14.06 1.47
N LYS A 80 5.00 -13.53 0.28
CA LYS A 80 6.39 -13.40 -0.22
C LYS A 80 7.20 -12.42 0.61
N ILE A 81 6.63 -11.26 0.95
CA ILE A 81 7.31 -10.28 1.81
C ILE A 81 7.54 -10.86 3.21
N GLY A 82 6.52 -11.48 3.79
CA GLY A 82 6.58 -12.10 5.12
C GLY A 82 7.61 -13.24 5.20
N TYR A 83 7.75 -14.05 4.15
CA TYR A 83 8.78 -15.09 4.07
C TYR A 83 10.20 -14.52 4.22
N TRP A 84 10.53 -13.49 3.45
CA TRP A 84 11.83 -12.84 3.52
C TRP A 84 12.06 -12.15 4.87
N ILE A 85 11.03 -11.51 5.43
CA ILE A 85 11.12 -10.90 6.77
C ILE A 85 11.40 -11.96 7.84
N CYS A 86 10.73 -13.13 7.79
CA CYS A 86 10.96 -14.20 8.75
C CYS A 86 12.38 -14.77 8.65
N ILE A 87 12.92 -14.96 7.44
CA ILE A 87 14.29 -15.44 7.25
C ILE A 87 15.30 -14.44 7.80
N VAL A 88 15.21 -13.18 7.35
CA VAL A 88 16.16 -12.14 7.74
C VAL A 88 16.09 -11.89 9.26
N GLY A 89 14.87 -11.82 9.82
CA GLY A 89 14.67 -11.68 11.26
C GLY A 89 15.23 -12.84 12.06
N CYS A 90 15.03 -14.08 11.59
CA CYS A 90 15.56 -15.28 12.24
C CYS A 90 17.10 -15.26 12.27
N ILE A 91 17.74 -14.95 11.15
CA ILE A 91 19.20 -14.87 11.06
C ILE A 91 19.74 -13.79 12.02
N ILE A 92 19.12 -12.61 12.05
CA ILE A 92 19.54 -11.51 12.93
C ILE A 92 19.43 -11.91 14.40
N ASP A 93 18.31 -12.53 14.81
CA ASP A 93 18.12 -12.95 16.20
C ASP A 93 19.07 -14.08 16.59
N ILE A 94 19.36 -15.02 15.68
CA ILE A 94 20.37 -16.07 15.92
C ILE A 94 21.76 -15.46 16.13
N ILE A 95 22.18 -14.54 15.25
CA ILE A 95 23.47 -13.84 15.39
C ILE A 95 23.54 -13.12 16.74
N LYS A 96 22.48 -12.41 17.13
CA LYS A 96 22.41 -11.73 18.44
C LYS A 96 22.55 -12.71 19.61
N SER A 97 21.86 -13.85 19.55
CA SER A 97 21.94 -14.89 20.58
C SER A 97 23.36 -15.46 20.70
N LEU A 98 24.02 -15.68 19.56
CA LEU A 98 25.42 -16.14 19.51
C LEU A 98 26.39 -15.10 20.07
N MET A 99 26.19 -13.81 19.77
CA MET A 99 27.00 -12.73 20.34
C MET A 99 26.87 -12.63 21.87
N GLN A 100 25.74 -13.07 22.44
CA GLN A 100 25.50 -13.14 23.88
C GLN A 100 26.00 -14.46 24.50
N GLY A 101 26.55 -15.38 23.70
CA GLY A 101 26.98 -16.71 24.14
C GLY A 101 25.83 -17.68 24.47
N ASP A 102 24.57 -17.30 24.20
CA ASP A 102 23.40 -18.13 24.47
C ASP A 102 23.04 -18.99 23.26
N THR A 103 23.60 -20.20 23.24
CA THR A 103 23.34 -21.21 22.20
C THR A 103 22.06 -22.01 22.45
N LYS A 104 21.53 -22.02 23.67
CA LYS A 104 20.32 -22.78 24.03
C LYS A 104 19.06 -22.10 23.51
N SER A 105 19.07 -20.77 23.43
CA SER A 105 17.94 -19.98 22.93
C SER A 105 17.73 -20.06 21.41
N ILE A 106 18.69 -20.58 20.63
CA ILE A 106 18.61 -20.68 19.16
C ILE A 106 17.38 -21.49 18.73
N ALA A 107 17.11 -22.63 19.39
CA ALA A 107 15.94 -23.46 19.08
C ALA A 107 14.62 -22.70 19.33
N LYS A 108 14.55 -21.90 20.40
CA LYS A 108 13.39 -21.06 20.72
C LYS A 108 13.19 -19.96 19.67
N ILE A 109 14.28 -19.35 19.20
CA ILE A 109 14.26 -18.36 18.12
C ILE A 109 13.74 -19.00 16.82
N MET A 110 14.27 -20.16 16.43
CA MET A 110 13.80 -20.87 15.25
C MET A 110 12.29 -21.19 15.34
N MET A 111 11.83 -21.66 16.49
CA MET A 111 10.41 -22.00 16.67
C MET A 111 9.50 -20.77 16.62
N LYS A 112 9.93 -19.62 17.17
CA LYS A 112 9.21 -18.34 17.06
C LYS A 112 8.98 -17.97 15.59
N TYR A 113 10.03 -18.01 14.77
CA TYR A 113 9.91 -17.64 13.35
C TYR A 113 9.19 -18.71 12.52
N ALA A 114 9.32 -20.00 12.87
CA ALA A 114 8.54 -21.06 12.25
C ALA A 114 7.04 -20.92 12.52
N LEU A 115 6.64 -20.56 13.75
CA LEU A 115 5.24 -20.28 14.10
C LEU A 115 4.71 -19.04 13.39
N ALA A 116 5.51 -17.97 13.30
CA ALA A 116 5.12 -16.77 12.55
C ALA A 116 4.91 -17.07 11.06
N PHE A 117 5.81 -17.86 10.46
CA PHE A 117 5.67 -18.33 9.09
C PHE A 117 4.44 -19.22 8.91
N ALA A 118 4.23 -20.18 9.81
CA ALA A 118 3.06 -21.05 9.81
C ALA A 118 1.77 -20.23 9.88
N ALA A 119 1.69 -19.23 10.76
CA ALA A 119 0.53 -18.35 10.85
C ALA A 119 0.27 -17.62 9.52
N LEU A 120 1.29 -17.07 8.86
CA LEU A 120 1.13 -16.36 7.58
C LEU A 120 0.58 -17.23 6.43
N TYR A 121 0.83 -18.54 6.47
CA TYR A 121 0.44 -19.45 5.39
C TYR A 121 -0.80 -20.28 5.74
N ILE A 122 -0.88 -20.81 6.96
CA ILE A 122 -1.96 -21.68 7.44
C ILE A 122 -3.18 -20.88 7.85
N PHE A 123 -3.02 -19.71 8.47
CA PHE A 123 -4.16 -18.93 8.97
C PHE A 123 -5.15 -18.52 7.87
N PRO A 124 -4.72 -18.00 6.70
CA PRO A 124 -5.66 -17.71 5.60
C PRO A 124 -6.39 -18.96 5.12
N TRP A 125 -5.70 -20.10 5.04
CA TRP A 125 -6.34 -21.36 4.65
C TRP A 125 -7.38 -21.83 5.67
N MET A 126 -7.13 -21.64 6.98
CA MET A 126 -8.13 -21.93 8.01
C MET A 126 -9.35 -21.02 7.90
N LEU A 127 -9.16 -19.73 7.61
CA LEU A 127 -10.27 -18.80 7.41
C LEU A 127 -11.11 -19.17 6.18
N ASP A 128 -10.45 -19.56 5.08
CA ASP A 128 -11.13 -20.05 3.88
C ASP A 128 -11.92 -21.34 4.17
N LEU A 129 -11.38 -22.23 5.00
CA LEU A 129 -12.07 -23.45 5.42
C LEU A 129 -13.31 -23.14 6.28
N ILE A 130 -13.23 -22.18 7.20
CA ILE A 130 -14.39 -21.73 8.00
C ILE A 130 -15.44 -21.11 7.06
N LYS A 131 -15.03 -20.24 6.12
CA LYS A 131 -15.91 -19.64 5.10
C LYS A 131 -16.57 -20.70 4.19
N GLY A 132 -15.91 -21.84 3.98
CA GLY A 132 -16.48 -22.94 3.20
C GLY A 132 -17.52 -23.76 3.96
N ILE A 133 -17.50 -23.73 5.29
CA ILE A 133 -18.41 -24.49 6.16
C ILE A 133 -19.65 -23.68 6.53
N PHE A 134 -19.51 -22.37 6.75
CA PHE A 134 -20.59 -21.45 7.14
C PHE A 134 -21.04 -20.57 5.99
#